data_AF-X1PRN2-F1
#
_entry.id   AF-X1PRN2-F1
#
_cell.length_a   1.000
_cell.length_b   1.000
_cell.length_c   1.000
_cell.angle_alpha   90.00
_cell.angle_beta   90.00
_cell.angle_gamma   90.00
#
_symmetry.space_group_name_H-M   'P 1'
#
loop_
_entity.id
_entity.type
_entity.pdbx_description
1 polymer ?
#
loop_
_entity_poly.entity_id
_entity_poly.type
_entity_poly.pdbx_seq_one_letter_code
_entity_poly.pdbx_strand_id
1 'polypeptide(L)'
;MDNKKINRGQIRAIRGSVVDAFFPQLLPKINHQLKSGEAIIEVTLHLDATTVRGIALTPTQGLKRGDEIVDTGHPLQVPVGPGLLGRIFNV
;
A
#
# COMPACT_ATOMS: atom_id res chain seq x y z
N MET A 1 -2.86 -0.22 -25.66
CA MET A 1 -3.75 -0.34 -24.48
C MET A 1 -3.03 -1.27 -23.52
N ASP A 2 -2.27 -0.72 -22.59
CA ASP A 2 -1.42 -1.53 -21.71
C ASP A 2 -2.29 -2.27 -20.72
N ASN A 3 -2.41 -3.58 -20.92
CA ASN A 3 -3.11 -4.48 -20.03
C ASN A 3 -2.27 -4.66 -18.75
N LYS A 4 -2.22 -3.62 -17.91
CA LYS A 4 -1.39 -3.59 -16.71
C LYS A 4 -1.95 -4.61 -15.72
N LYS A 5 -1.33 -5.79 -15.71
CA LYS A 5 -1.69 -6.89 -14.81
C LYS A 5 -1.62 -6.38 -13.37
N ILE A 6 -2.74 -6.43 -12.65
CA ILE A 6 -2.85 -5.94 -11.27
C ILE A 6 -2.00 -6.84 -10.36
N ASN A 7 -1.04 -6.26 -9.65
CA ASN A 7 -0.20 -6.99 -8.71
C ASN A 7 -0.92 -7.13 -7.36
N ARG A 8 -1.42 -8.33 -7.07
CA ARG A 8 -2.25 -8.65 -5.89
C ARG A 8 -1.46 -9.49 -4.89
N GLY A 9 -1.75 -9.28 -3.61
CA GLY A 9 -1.20 -10.00 -2.48
C GLY A 9 -2.25 -10.24 -1.39
N GLN A 10 -1.80 -10.74 -0.25
CA GLN A 10 -2.65 -11.01 0.93
C GLN A 10 -1.98 -10.53 2.21
N ILE A 11 -2.78 -9.96 3.13
CA ILE A 11 -2.29 -9.55 4.45
C ILE A 11 -1.90 -10.78 5.27
N ARG A 12 -0.67 -10.80 5.78
CA ARG A 12 -0.13 -11.85 6.67
C ARG A 12 -0.25 -11.50 8.14
N ALA A 13 -0.02 -10.24 8.51
CA ALA A 13 -0.10 -9.78 9.88
C ALA A 13 -0.40 -8.27 9.97
N ILE A 14 -1.06 -7.87 11.06
CA ILE A 14 -1.36 -6.46 11.38
C ILE A 14 -0.94 -6.24 12.84
N ARG A 15 -0.07 -5.26 13.09
CA ARG A 15 0.42 -4.87 14.43
C ARG A 15 0.39 -3.34 14.54
N GLY A 16 -0.73 -2.81 15.02
CA GLY A 16 -1.00 -1.37 14.97
C GLY A 16 -1.06 -0.88 13.52
N SER A 17 -0.19 0.06 13.15
CA SER A 17 -0.02 0.54 11.77
C SER A 17 0.90 -0.34 10.92
N VAL A 18 1.63 -1.30 11.51
CA VAL A 18 2.55 -2.15 10.76
C VAL A 18 1.77 -3.30 10.12
N VAL A 19 1.85 -3.41 8.80
CA VAL A 19 1.17 -4.45 8.00
C VAL A 19 2.21 -5.25 7.23
N ASP A 20 2.23 -6.57 7.44
CA ASP A 20 3.03 -7.50 6.64
C ASP A 20 2.12 -8.11 5.55
N ALA A 21 2.57 -8.09 4.30
CA ALA A 21 1.80 -8.53 3.14
C ALA A 21 2.61 -9.45 2.21
N PHE A 22 2.01 -10.54 1.78
CA PHE A 22 2.60 -11.52 0.87
C PHE A 22 2.13 -11.28 -0.57
N PHE A 23 3.07 -11.27 -1.51
CA PHE A 23 2.85 -11.11 -2.95
C PHE A 23 3.44 -12.31 -3.71
N PRO A 24 2.61 -13.18 -4.32
CA PRO A 24 3.09 -14.39 -4.96
C PRO A 24 3.72 -14.17 -6.34
N GLN A 25 3.44 -13.04 -7.01
CA GLN A 25 3.88 -12.79 -8.38
C GLN A 25 5.07 -11.82 -8.44
N LEU A 26 4.89 -10.62 -7.88
CA LEU A 26 5.89 -9.57 -7.93
C LEU A 26 5.97 -8.87 -6.58
N LEU A 27 7.17 -8.82 -6.01
CA LEU A 27 7.41 -8.11 -4.76
C LEU A 27 7.33 -6.59 -5.01
N PRO A 28 6.40 -5.86 -4.36
CA PRO A 28 6.29 -4.41 -4.51
C PRO A 28 7.58 -3.70 -4.08
N LYS A 29 7.97 -2.63 -4.77
CA LYS A 29 9.19 -1.88 -4.39
C LYS A 29 8.97 -1.11 -3.08
N ILE A 30 10.06 -0.83 -2.37
CA ILE A 30 10.05 0.12 -1.25
C ILE A 30 9.47 1.48 -1.72
N ASN A 31 8.74 2.15 -0.84
CA ASN A 31 7.96 3.36 -1.05
C ASN A 31 6.74 3.20 -1.95
N HIS A 32 6.45 2.03 -2.54
CA HIS A 32 5.19 1.85 -3.26
C HIS A 32 3.99 1.97 -2.33
N GLN A 33 2.90 2.54 -2.84
CA GLN A 33 1.59 2.54 -2.21
C GLN A 33 0.90 1.20 -2.46
N LEU A 34 0.44 0.58 -1.38
CA LEU A 34 -0.46 -0.55 -1.36
C LEU A 34 -1.85 -0.09 -0.93
N LYS A 35 -2.89 -0.76 -1.44
CA LYS A 35 -4.29 -0.53 -1.06
C LYS A 35 -4.97 -1.82 -0.60
N SER A 36 -5.69 -1.75 0.52
CA SER A 36 -6.54 -2.84 1.02
C SER A 36 -7.82 -2.25 1.59
N GLY A 37 -8.95 -2.41 0.89
CA GLY A 37 -10.13 -1.60 1.18
C GLY A 37 -9.80 -0.10 1.10
N GLU A 38 -10.20 0.66 2.11
CA GLU A 38 -9.87 2.09 2.25
C GLU A 38 -8.47 2.34 2.84
N ALA A 39 -7.75 1.28 3.24
CA ALA A 39 -6.45 1.45 3.87
C ALA A 39 -5.35 1.74 2.83
N ILE A 40 -4.62 2.83 3.07
CA ILE A 40 -3.41 3.20 2.34
C ILE A 40 -2.20 2.76 3.18
N ILE A 41 -1.33 1.95 2.57
CA ILE A 41 -0.15 1.39 3.22
C ILE A 41 1.06 1.68 2.34
N GLU A 42 2.16 2.20 2.90
CA GLU A 42 3.42 2.40 2.18
C GLU A 42 4.39 1.26 2.48
N VAL A 43 5.02 0.68 1.46
CA VAL A 43 6.05 -0.35 1.63
C VAL A 43 7.31 0.25 2.23
N THR A 44 7.75 -0.23 3.39
CA THR A 44 8.95 0.25 4.08
C THR A 44 10.13 -0.71 3.95
N LEU A 45 9.87 -2.03 3.90
CA LEU A 45 10.92 -3.04 3.93
C LEU A 45 10.48 -4.32 3.19
N HIS A 46 11.43 -5.00 2.57
CA HIS A 46 11.27 -6.39 2.12
C HIS A 46 11.70 -7.34 3.24
N LEU A 47 10.79 -8.17 3.72
CA LEU A 47 11.08 -9.14 4.79
C LEU A 47 11.70 -10.41 4.23
N ASP A 48 11.24 -10.83 3.06
CA ASP A 48 11.74 -11.99 2.32
C ASP A 48 11.42 -11.83 0.81
N ALA A 49 11.66 -12.87 0.01
CA ALA A 49 11.46 -12.85 -1.45
C ALA A 49 10.01 -12.60 -1.90
N THR A 50 9.04 -12.76 -1.01
CA THR A 50 7.60 -12.68 -1.31
C THR A 50 6.82 -11.81 -0.32
N THR A 51 7.43 -11.37 0.79
CA THR A 51 6.75 -10.62 1.84
C THR A 51 7.34 -9.23 1.99
N VAL A 52 6.47 -8.23 2.03
CA VAL A 52 6.82 -6.85 2.36
C VAL A 52 6.25 -6.46 3.72
N ARG A 53 6.92 -5.54 4.40
CA ARG A 53 6.40 -4.79 5.53
C ARG A 53 6.09 -3.38 5.08
N GLY A 54 4.88 -2.92 5.40
CA GLY A 54 4.47 -1.55 5.18
C GLY A 54 3.91 -0.90 6.44
N ILE A 55 3.80 0.42 6.38
CA ILE A 55 3.20 1.26 7.40
C ILE A 55 1.89 1.81 6.83
N ALA A 56 0.79 1.55 7.53
CA ALA A 56 -0.51 2.12 7.23
C ALA A 56 -0.51 3.61 7.56
N LEU A 57 -0.87 4.43 6.56
CA LEU A 57 -1.01 5.88 6.67
C LEU A 57 -2.45 6.28 7.05
N THR A 58 -3.38 5.34 6.88
CA THR A 58 -4.78 5.44 7.30
C THR A 58 -5.10 4.36 8.33
N PRO A 59 -6.25 4.43 9.03
CA PRO A 59 -6.65 3.41 10.00
C PRO A 59 -6.67 1.99 9.41
N THR A 60 -6.17 1.01 10.19
CA THR A 60 -6.18 -0.42 9.85
C THR A 60 -7.42 -1.15 10.38
N GLN A 61 -8.37 -0.41 10.97
CA GLN A 61 -9.59 -0.98 11.54
C GLN A 61 -10.42 -1.64 10.43
N GLY A 62 -10.83 -2.89 10.67
CA GLY A 62 -11.58 -3.69 9.70
C GLY A 62 -10.71 -4.56 8.79
N LEU A 63 -9.39 -4.32 8.72
CA LEU A 63 -8.48 -5.23 8.04
C LEU A 63 -8.27 -6.50 8.87
N LYS A 64 -8.13 -7.63 8.16
CA LYS A 64 -7.79 -8.93 8.74
C LYS A 64 -6.79 -9.69 7.89
N ARG A 65 -6.16 -10.69 8.49
CA ARG A 65 -5.28 -11.61 7.76
C ARG A 65 -6.06 -12.30 6.64
N GLY A 66 -5.42 -12.45 5.49
CA GLY A 66 -6.00 -13.03 4.28
C GLY A 66 -6.75 -12.01 3.41
N ASP A 67 -6.99 -10.78 3.88
CA ASP A 67 -7.56 -9.74 3.04
C ASP A 67 -6.67 -9.44 1.85
N GLU A 68 -7.31 -9.14 0.72
CA GLU A 68 -6.63 -8.75 -0.50
C GLU A 68 -5.96 -7.38 -0.33
N ILE A 69 -4.71 -7.30 -0.78
CA ILE A 69 -3.95 -6.05 -0.86
C ILE A 69 -3.35 -5.90 -2.26
N VAL A 70 -3.38 -4.69 -2.79
CA VAL A 70 -3.00 -4.40 -4.18
C VAL A 70 -1.85 -3.42 -4.21
N ASP A 71 -0.80 -3.73 -4.96
CA ASP A 71 0.28 -2.80 -5.27
C ASP A 71 -0.14 -1.89 -6.43
N THR A 72 -0.13 -0.58 -6.18
CA THR A 72 -0.48 0.43 -7.19
C THR A 72 0.60 0.60 -8.25
N GLY A 73 1.81 0.10 -7.99
CA GLY A 73 2.96 0.17 -8.88
C GLY A 73 3.64 1.54 -8.89
N HIS A 74 3.32 2.40 -7.92
CA HIS A 74 3.92 3.72 -7.74
C HIS A 74 3.90 4.12 -6.26
N PRO A 75 4.70 5.12 -5.84
CA PRO A 75 4.59 5.68 -4.50
C PRO A 75 3.26 6.37 -4.21
N LEU A 76 3.07 6.82 -2.97
CA LEU A 76 1.98 7.74 -2.63
C LEU A 76 2.04 8.97 -3.56
N GLN A 77 0.92 9.28 -4.21
CA GLN A 77 0.81 10.44 -5.09
C GLN A 77 -0.01 11.52 -4.41
N VAL A 78 0.48 12.76 -4.48
CA VAL A 78 -0.21 13.94 -3.97
C VAL A 78 -0.51 14.89 -5.13
N PRO A 79 -1.67 15.55 -5.14
CA PRO A 79 -1.96 16.55 -6.15
C PRO A 79 -1.02 17.74 -5.97
N VAL A 80 -0.64 18.37 -7.09
CA VAL A 80 0.18 19.60 -7.11
C VAL A 80 -0.45 20.64 -8.06
N GLY A 81 -0.24 21.93 -7.79
CA GLY A 81 -0.62 23.02 -8.70
C GLY A 81 -1.27 24.24 -8.02
N PRO A 82 -1.53 25.32 -8.79
CA PRO A 82 -2.02 26.60 -8.24
C PRO A 82 -3.36 26.51 -7.51
N GLY A 83 -4.23 25.58 -7.92
CA GLY A 83 -5.54 25.35 -7.30
C GLY A 83 -5.48 24.82 -5.85
N LEU A 84 -4.28 24.49 -5.36
CA LEU A 84 -4.05 24.01 -3.99
C LEU A 84 -3.60 25.13 -3.03
N LEU A 85 -3.30 26.33 -3.53
CA LEU A 85 -2.84 27.43 -2.69
C LEU A 85 -3.93 27.81 -1.67
N GLY A 86 -3.57 27.81 -0.39
CA GLY A 86 -4.50 28.07 0.72
C GLY A 86 -5.37 26.89 1.16
N ARG A 87 -5.15 25.67 0.62
CA ARG A 87 -5.86 24.45 1.05
C ARG A 87 -4.98 23.57 1.92
N ILE A 88 -5.59 22.88 2.90
CA ILE A 88 -4.93 21.87 3.74
C ILE A 88 -5.33 20.48 3.21
N PHE A 89 -4.36 19.57 3.15
CA PHE A 89 -4.57 18.18 2.73
C PHE A 89 -4.03 17.21 3.79
N ASN A 90 -4.64 16.03 3.84
CA ASN A 90 -4.14 14.90 4.62
C ASN A 90 -3.50 13.86 3.70
N VAL A 91 -2.82 12.94 4.37
CA VAL A 91 -2.39 11.66 3.81
C VAL A 91 -3.48 10.61 4.02
#